data_AF-A0A7S2XQD8-F1
#
_entry.id   AF-A0A7S2XQD8-F1
#
_cell.length_a   1.000
_cell.length_b   1.000
_cell.length_c   1.000
_cell.angle_alpha   90.00
_cell.angle_beta   90.00
_cell.angle_gamma   90.00
#
_symmetry.space_group_name_H-M   'P 1'
#
loop_
_entity.id
_entity.type
_entity.pdbx_description
1 polymer ?
#
loop_
_entity_poly.entity_id
_entity_poly.type
_entity_poly.pdbx_seq_one_letter_code
_entity_poly.pdbx_strand_id
1 'polypeptide(L)'
;FLDTKEAGMVEERLQNRADVACFRVGGRGAASSRARFVFTNPDFGVDSVAAEAEHCAIVLVKNAKTNSDPWPNILSRIGVDLDDVGDVVVVEGEGCYIAVSPAVSKQCVRLLPKEIMGSGVLVFELEAGATFPNEGELQDMDIQRLDKRQQKAARRK
;
A
#
# COMPACT_ATOMS: atom_id res chain seq x y z
N PHE A 1 8.69 1.36 1.23
CA PHE A 1 7.86 2.44 0.67
C PHE A 1 8.25 3.68 1.43
N LEU A 2 8.84 4.62 0.71
CA LEU A 2 9.28 5.92 1.21
C LEU A 2 8.09 6.87 1.20
N ASP A 3 8.04 7.79 2.14
CA ASP A 3 7.07 8.88 2.12
C ASP A 3 7.36 9.88 0.98
N THR A 4 6.45 10.83 0.74
CA THR A 4 6.59 11.84 -0.31
C THR A 4 7.89 12.63 -0.23
N LYS A 5 8.39 12.93 0.97
CA LYS A 5 9.59 13.75 1.17
C LYS A 5 10.83 12.94 0.82
N GLU A 6 10.95 11.74 1.36
CA GLU A 6 12.05 10.81 1.08
C GLU A 6 12.08 10.39 -0.38
N ALA A 7 10.91 10.14 -0.98
CA ALA A 7 10.76 9.85 -2.39
C ALA A 7 11.27 11.00 -3.26
N GLY A 8 10.90 12.25 -2.92
CA GLY A 8 11.41 13.43 -3.63
C GLY A 8 12.92 13.58 -3.54
N MET A 9 13.53 13.25 -2.39
CA MET A 9 14.99 13.26 -2.23
C MET A 9 15.69 12.21 -3.11
N VAL A 10 15.09 11.04 -3.29
CA VAL A 10 15.62 9.99 -4.18
C VAL A 10 15.53 10.43 -5.64
N GLU A 11 14.38 10.97 -6.05
CA GLU A 11 14.16 11.48 -7.40
C GLU A 11 15.16 12.59 -7.77
N GLU A 12 15.31 13.60 -6.90
CA GLU A 12 16.25 14.71 -7.12
C GLU A 12 17.69 14.22 -7.29
N ARG A 13 18.12 13.24 -6.48
CA ARG A 13 19.48 12.69 -6.53
C ARG A 13 19.76 11.86 -7.79
N LEU A 14 18.73 11.30 -8.41
CA LEU A 14 18.88 10.35 -9.52
C LEU A 14 18.48 10.92 -10.87
N GLN A 15 17.75 12.03 -10.91
CA GLN A 15 17.22 12.64 -12.13
C GLN A 15 18.29 12.92 -13.22
N ASN A 16 19.55 13.09 -12.84
CA ASN A 16 20.65 13.41 -13.76
C ASN A 16 21.73 12.32 -13.85
N ARG A 17 21.43 11.10 -13.39
CA ARG A 17 22.37 9.98 -13.48
C ARG A 17 22.06 9.11 -14.69
N ALA A 18 23.06 8.94 -15.55
CA ALA A 18 22.97 8.07 -16.72
C ALA A 18 23.43 6.63 -16.43
N ASP A 19 24.07 6.39 -15.29
CA ASP A 19 24.68 5.11 -14.93
C ASP A 19 23.80 4.23 -14.02
N VAL A 20 22.59 4.71 -13.69
CA VAL A 20 21.57 3.97 -12.95
C VAL A 20 20.22 4.24 -13.60
N ALA A 21 19.50 3.18 -13.95
CA ALA A 21 18.08 3.24 -14.24
C ALA A 21 17.30 3.18 -12.92
N CYS A 22 16.30 4.05 -12.78
CA CYS A 22 15.51 4.19 -11.56
C CYS A 22 14.02 4.20 -11.91
N PHE A 23 13.27 3.28 -11.32
CA PHE A 23 11.83 3.16 -11.52
C PHE A 23 11.09 3.37 -10.20
N ARG A 24 10.14 4.30 -10.20
CA ARG A 24 9.19 4.49 -9.10
C ARG A 24 8.10 3.44 -9.25
N VAL A 25 7.89 2.63 -8.22
CA VAL A 25 6.89 1.56 -8.21
C VAL A 25 5.95 1.66 -7.01
N GLY A 26 4.74 1.15 -7.23
CA GLY A 26 3.67 1.05 -6.26
C GLY A 26 2.82 2.30 -6.10
N GLY A 27 1.51 2.06 -5.92
CA GLY A 27 0.50 3.10 -5.71
C GLY A 27 0.06 3.80 -6.99
N ARG A 28 -0.29 5.09 -6.86
CA ARG A 28 -0.85 5.92 -7.94
C ARG A 28 0.19 6.57 -8.87
N GLY A 29 1.29 5.89 -9.15
CA GLY A 29 2.40 6.42 -9.95
C GLY A 29 2.95 7.74 -9.37
N ALA A 30 2.97 8.80 -10.19
CA ALA A 30 3.47 10.12 -9.77
C ALA A 30 2.60 10.80 -8.68
N ALA A 31 1.33 10.41 -8.55
CA ALA A 31 0.42 10.94 -7.53
C ALA A 31 0.47 10.15 -6.21
N SER A 32 1.32 9.13 -6.12
CA SER A 32 1.43 8.29 -4.94
C SER A 32 2.04 9.05 -3.76
N SER A 33 1.48 8.89 -2.55
CA SER A 33 2.06 9.46 -1.33
C SER A 33 3.16 8.57 -0.75
N ARG A 34 3.19 7.30 -1.12
CA ARG A 34 4.22 6.33 -0.71
C ARG A 34 4.71 5.48 -1.86
N ALA A 35 6.00 5.55 -2.18
CA ALA A 35 6.57 4.84 -3.31
C ALA A 35 7.78 3.96 -2.96
N ARG A 36 8.04 2.94 -3.76
CA ARG A 36 9.32 2.22 -3.76
C ARG A 36 10.12 2.64 -4.99
N PHE A 37 11.44 2.53 -4.89
CA PHE A 37 12.33 2.76 -6.02
C PHE A 37 13.12 1.50 -6.31
N VAL A 38 13.17 1.15 -7.59
CA VAL A 38 13.94 0.03 -8.12
C VAL A 38 15.11 0.61 -8.88
N PHE A 39 16.33 0.26 -8.45
CA PHE A 39 17.56 0.67 -9.10
C PHE A 39 18.16 -0.50 -9.86
N THR A 40 18.51 -0.27 -11.12
CA THR A 40 19.12 -1.30 -11.96
C THR A 40 20.14 -0.71 -12.91
N ASN A 41 20.94 -1.57 -13.53
CA ASN A 41 21.82 -1.15 -14.62
C ASN A 41 20.94 -0.81 -15.85
N PRO A 42 21.11 0.36 -16.48
CA PRO A 42 20.42 0.73 -17.71
C PRO A 42 20.50 -0.33 -18.83
N ASP A 43 21.60 -1.09 -18.87
CA ASP A 43 21.85 -2.10 -19.91
C ASP A 43 20.98 -3.36 -19.77
N PHE A 44 20.31 -3.58 -18.62
CA PHE A 44 19.47 -4.76 -18.42
C PHE A 44 18.11 -4.68 -19.14
N GLY A 45 17.74 -3.52 -19.68
CA GLY A 45 16.50 -3.36 -20.47
C GLY A 45 15.22 -3.58 -19.66
N VAL A 46 15.28 -3.48 -18.32
CA VAL A 46 14.09 -3.50 -17.47
C VAL A 46 13.29 -2.22 -17.73
N ASP A 47 11.99 -2.35 -17.97
CA ASP A 47 11.08 -1.21 -18.08
C ASP A 47 10.27 -1.01 -16.79
N SER A 48 9.52 0.10 -16.75
CA SER A 48 8.71 0.44 -15.57
C SER A 48 7.61 -0.58 -15.28
N VAL A 49 7.09 -1.28 -16.30
CA VAL A 49 6.00 -2.24 -16.16
C VAL A 49 6.52 -3.53 -15.52
N ALA A 50 7.67 -4.02 -16.00
CA ALA A 50 8.35 -5.16 -15.40
C ALA A 50 8.78 -4.86 -13.96
N ALA A 51 9.34 -3.66 -13.71
CA ALA A 51 9.72 -3.25 -12.36
C ALA A 51 8.51 -3.20 -11.40
N GLU A 52 7.37 -2.65 -11.84
CA GLU A 52 6.13 -2.63 -11.06
C GLU A 52 5.68 -4.05 -10.73
N ALA A 53 5.59 -4.92 -11.75
CA ALA A 53 5.12 -6.30 -11.60
C ALA A 53 5.99 -7.15 -10.65
N GLU A 54 7.31 -6.91 -10.63
CA GLU A 54 8.25 -7.68 -9.81
C GLU A 54 8.39 -7.16 -8.38
N HIS A 55 8.16 -5.85 -8.17
CA HIS A 55 8.48 -5.19 -6.89
C HIS A 55 7.27 -4.56 -6.18
N CYS A 56 6.08 -4.66 -6.77
CA CYS A 56 4.83 -4.24 -6.17
C CYS A 56 3.75 -5.30 -6.39
N ALA A 57 3.00 -5.61 -5.34
CA ALA A 57 1.79 -6.41 -5.42
C ALA A 57 0.60 -5.56 -4.94
N ILE A 58 -0.57 -5.78 -5.55
CA ILE A 58 -1.80 -5.09 -5.17
C ILE A 58 -2.71 -6.08 -4.46
N VAL A 59 -3.08 -5.76 -3.23
CA VAL A 59 -4.07 -6.52 -2.46
C VAL A 59 -5.39 -5.79 -2.49
N LEU A 60 -6.45 -6.46 -2.95
CA LEU A 60 -7.82 -5.95 -2.92
C LEU A 60 -8.60 -6.63 -1.80
N VAL A 61 -9.18 -5.80 -0.93
CA VAL A 61 -10.08 -6.18 0.16
C VAL A 61 -11.52 -5.77 -0.21
N LYS A 62 -12.42 -6.74 -0.32
CA LYS A 62 -13.86 -6.52 -0.55
C LYS A 62 -14.66 -6.74 0.74
N ASN A 63 -15.80 -6.05 0.83
CA ASN A 63 -16.76 -6.13 1.94
C ASN A 63 -16.20 -5.72 3.32
N ALA A 64 -15.13 -4.92 3.34
CA ALA A 64 -14.58 -4.35 4.55
C ALA A 64 -15.40 -3.14 5.05
N LYS A 65 -15.57 -3.02 6.37
CA LYS A 65 -16.05 -1.79 7.00
C LYS A 65 -14.86 -0.85 7.24
N THR A 66 -14.69 0.11 6.35
CA THR A 66 -13.54 1.02 6.31
C THR A 66 -13.54 2.10 7.41
N ASN A 67 -14.67 2.32 8.09
CA ASN A 67 -14.83 3.46 9.02
C ASN A 67 -14.48 3.13 10.49
N SER A 68 -13.81 2.01 10.76
CA SER A 68 -13.77 1.45 12.13
C SER A 68 -12.40 1.45 12.79
N ASP A 69 -11.37 0.95 12.11
CA ASP A 69 -9.98 0.98 12.56
C ASP A 69 -9.10 1.51 11.41
N PRO A 70 -8.14 2.40 11.69
CA PRO A 70 -7.19 2.86 10.69
C PRO A 70 -6.38 1.70 10.10
N TRP A 71 -6.21 1.71 8.77
CA TRP A 71 -5.42 0.72 8.04
C TRP A 71 -4.00 0.47 8.57
N PRO A 72 -3.19 1.49 8.92
CA PRO A 72 -1.85 1.24 9.47
C PRO A 72 -1.90 0.42 10.77
N ASN A 73 -2.94 0.59 11.58
CA ASN A 73 -3.10 -0.18 12.81
C ASN A 73 -3.51 -1.63 12.52
N ILE A 74 -4.40 -1.85 11.55
CA ILE A 74 -4.82 -3.18 11.11
C ILE A 74 -3.61 -3.97 10.57
N LEU A 75 -2.82 -3.34 9.70
CA LEU A 75 -1.64 -3.93 9.07
C LEU A 75 -0.55 -4.24 10.10
N SER A 76 -0.31 -3.32 11.04
CA SER A 76 0.63 -3.57 12.14
C SER A 76 0.20 -4.74 13.03
N ARG A 77 -1.10 -4.91 13.32
CA ARG A 77 -1.61 -6.05 14.13
C ARG A 77 -1.37 -7.41 13.47
N ILE A 78 -1.43 -7.49 12.15
CA ILE A 78 -1.09 -8.74 11.42
C ILE A 78 0.41 -8.93 11.25
N GLY A 79 1.24 -8.03 11.80
CA GLY A 79 2.70 -8.09 11.74
C GLY A 79 3.28 -7.70 10.38
N VAL A 80 2.60 -6.84 9.62
CA VAL A 80 3.14 -6.24 8.40
C VAL A 80 3.86 -4.94 8.77
N ASP A 81 5.12 -4.82 8.34
CA ASP A 81 5.87 -3.57 8.45
C ASP A 81 5.27 -2.52 7.51
N LEU A 82 5.06 -1.30 8.00
CA LEU A 82 4.47 -0.22 7.20
C LEU A 82 5.45 0.27 6.12
N ASP A 83 6.75 -0.01 6.27
CA ASP A 83 7.73 0.21 5.22
C ASP A 83 7.53 -0.74 4.04
N ASP A 84 6.83 -1.86 4.21
CA ASP A 84 6.43 -2.75 3.12
C ASP A 84 5.05 -2.42 2.54
N VAL A 85 4.42 -1.31 2.97
CA VAL A 85 3.11 -0.86 2.51
C VAL A 85 3.19 0.52 1.85
N GLY A 86 2.65 0.61 0.64
CA GLY A 86 2.50 1.85 -0.12
C GLY A 86 1.16 2.52 0.14
N ASP A 87 0.57 3.08 -0.91
CA ASP A 87 -0.75 3.69 -0.83
C ASP A 87 -1.83 2.67 -0.45
N VAL A 88 -2.78 3.14 0.36
CA VAL A 88 -4.02 2.45 0.67
C VAL A 88 -5.17 3.33 0.20
N VAL A 89 -5.96 2.86 -0.75
CA VAL A 89 -7.06 3.62 -1.36
C VAL A 89 -8.37 2.87 -1.17
N VAL A 90 -9.36 3.57 -0.61
CA VAL A 90 -10.72 3.06 -0.45
C VAL A 90 -11.57 3.61 -1.59
N VAL A 91 -12.12 2.70 -2.41
CA VAL A 91 -13.04 3.03 -3.50
C VAL A 91 -14.44 2.59 -3.11
N GLU A 92 -15.36 3.54 -3.01
CA GLU A 92 -16.74 3.29 -2.62
C GLU A 92 -17.40 2.29 -3.58
N GLY A 93 -18.03 1.25 -3.04
CA GLY A 93 -18.68 0.19 -3.83
C GLY A 93 -17.75 -0.88 -4.39
N GLU A 94 -16.44 -0.65 -4.48
CA GLU A 94 -15.49 -1.64 -5.00
C GLU A 94 -14.70 -2.36 -3.91
N GLY A 95 -14.15 -1.61 -2.96
CA GLY A 95 -13.30 -2.15 -1.90
C GLY A 95 -12.09 -1.28 -1.58
N CYS A 96 -11.15 -1.86 -0.84
CA CYS A 96 -9.90 -1.21 -0.48
C CYS A 96 -8.72 -1.88 -1.19
N TYR A 97 -7.94 -1.05 -1.88
CA TYR A 97 -6.75 -1.44 -2.61
C TYR A 97 -5.51 -1.02 -1.81
N ILE A 98 -4.58 -1.95 -1.64
CA ILE A 98 -3.38 -1.79 -0.82
C ILE A 98 -2.18 -2.14 -1.70
N ALA A 99 -1.30 -1.17 -1.96
CA ALA A 99 -0.02 -1.45 -2.59
C ALA A 99 0.93 -2.01 -1.53
N VAL A 100 1.55 -3.16 -1.79
CA VAL A 100 2.42 -3.85 -0.84
C VAL A 100 3.66 -4.42 -1.52
N SER A 101 4.68 -4.70 -0.72
CA SER A 101 5.77 -5.56 -1.17
C SER A 101 5.23 -6.96 -1.49
N PRO A 102 5.69 -7.60 -2.58
CA PRO A 102 5.39 -9.01 -2.84
C PRO A 102 5.78 -9.94 -1.68
N ALA A 103 6.73 -9.54 -0.82
CA ALA A 103 7.13 -10.30 0.36
C ALA A 103 6.00 -10.45 1.40
N VAL A 104 5.10 -9.46 1.49
CA VAL A 104 4.02 -9.42 2.51
C VAL A 104 2.63 -9.67 1.92
N SER A 105 2.48 -9.77 0.59
CA SER A 105 1.18 -9.93 -0.08
C SER A 105 0.40 -11.16 0.43
N LYS A 106 1.05 -12.32 0.48
CA LYS A 106 0.45 -13.58 0.96
C LYS A 106 0.07 -13.51 2.44
N GLN A 107 0.83 -12.76 3.24
CA GLN A 107 0.50 -12.52 4.64
C GLN A 107 -0.78 -11.68 4.76
N CYS A 108 -0.88 -10.59 3.98
CA CYS A 108 -2.08 -9.76 3.89
C CYS A 108 -3.31 -10.59 3.48
N VAL A 109 -3.23 -11.35 2.39
CA VAL A 109 -4.32 -12.21 1.90
C VAL A 109 -4.80 -13.20 2.97
N ARG A 110 -3.87 -13.79 3.72
CA ARG A 110 -4.19 -14.80 4.73
C ARG A 110 -4.76 -14.24 6.03
N LEU A 111 -4.33 -13.05 6.45
CA LEU A 111 -4.58 -12.54 7.81
C LEU A 111 -5.59 -11.38 7.85
N LEU A 112 -5.65 -10.53 6.83
CA LEU A 112 -6.61 -9.41 6.78
C LEU A 112 -8.08 -9.85 6.91
N PRO A 113 -8.56 -10.97 6.31
CA PRO A 113 -9.95 -11.40 6.49
C PRO A 113 -10.35 -11.65 7.95
N LYS A 114 -9.38 -11.89 8.84
CA LYS A 114 -9.62 -12.19 10.26
C LYS A 114 -9.59 -10.94 11.15
N GLU A 115 -8.87 -9.91 10.73
CA GLU A 115 -8.70 -8.67 11.49
C GLU A 115 -9.69 -7.58 11.08
N ILE A 116 -10.15 -7.60 9.82
CA ILE A 116 -11.04 -6.57 9.29
C ILE A 116 -12.48 -6.87 9.68
N MET A 117 -13.17 -5.87 10.22
CA MET A 117 -14.60 -5.98 10.45
C MET A 117 -15.37 -5.94 9.12
N GLY A 118 -16.26 -6.90 8.92
CA GLY A 118 -17.10 -6.98 7.73
C GLY A 118 -17.83 -8.32 7.68
N SER A 119 -18.89 -8.40 6.89
CA SER A 119 -19.57 -9.67 6.62
C SER A 119 -19.07 -10.22 5.30
N GLY A 120 -18.51 -11.43 5.30
CA GLY A 120 -17.98 -12.04 4.08
C GLY A 120 -16.82 -11.24 3.47
N VAL A 121 -15.87 -10.78 4.30
CA VAL A 121 -14.66 -10.09 3.83
C VAL A 121 -13.88 -11.04 2.92
N LEU A 122 -13.57 -10.57 1.71
CA LEU A 122 -12.74 -11.29 0.74
C LEU A 122 -11.46 -10.51 0.53
N VAL A 123 -10.33 -11.19 0.53
CA VAL A 123 -9.02 -10.58 0.27
C VAL A 123 -8.30 -11.41 -0.77
N PHE A 124 -7.78 -10.74 -1.78
CA PHE A 124 -7.08 -11.37 -2.88
C PHE A 124 -5.96 -10.48 -3.40
N GLU A 125 -4.90 -11.12 -3.87
CA GLU A 125 -3.84 -10.48 -4.62
C GLU A 125 -4.28 -10.37 -6.08
N LEU A 126 -4.14 -9.19 -6.68
CA LEU A 126 -4.43 -8.98 -8.09
C LEU A 126 -3.28 -9.51 -8.95
N GLU A 127 -3.58 -9.82 -10.21
CA GLU A 127 -2.57 -10.26 -11.16
C GLU A 127 -1.49 -9.18 -11.41
N ALA A 128 -0.28 -9.62 -11.74
CA ALA A 128 0.81 -8.71 -12.07
C ALA A 128 0.42 -7.76 -13.22
N GLY A 129 0.72 -6.48 -13.06
CA GLY A 129 0.33 -5.43 -14.00
C GLY A 129 -1.11 -4.94 -13.85
N ALA A 130 -1.87 -5.41 -12.86
CA ALA A 130 -3.16 -4.80 -12.51
C ALA A 130 -2.99 -3.32 -12.16
N THR A 131 -3.96 -2.51 -12.57
CA THR A 131 -3.93 -1.07 -12.34
C THR A 131 -4.36 -0.73 -10.92
N PHE A 132 -3.55 0.04 -10.21
CA PHE A 132 -3.94 0.63 -8.93
C PHE A 132 -4.90 1.81 -9.16
N PRO A 133 -6.00 1.94 -8.41
CA PRO A 133 -6.99 2.97 -8.65
C PRO A 133 -6.44 4.38 -8.45
N ASN A 134 -6.73 5.26 -9.40
CA ASN A 134 -6.40 6.69 -9.33
C ASN A 134 -7.48 7.52 -8.63
N GLU A 135 -8.61 6.92 -8.30
CA GLU A 135 -9.74 7.59 -7.65
C GLU A 135 -10.05 6.88 -6.33
N GLY A 136 -10.65 7.60 -5.38
CA GLY A 136 -10.96 7.08 -4.05
C GLY A 136 -10.30 7.84 -2.91
N GLU A 137 -10.62 7.43 -1.69
CA GLU A 137 -10.12 8.01 -0.46
C GLU A 137 -8.76 7.40 -0.11
N LEU A 138 -7.70 8.19 -0.24
CA LEU A 138 -6.36 7.83 0.19
C LEU A 138 -6.30 7.83 1.72
N GLN A 139 -5.86 6.72 2.29
CA GLN A 139 -5.72 6.53 3.73
C GLN A 139 -4.33 6.96 4.20
N ASP A 140 -4.29 7.62 5.35
CA ASP A 140 -3.05 7.95 6.03
C ASP A 140 -2.41 6.68 6.62
N MET A 141 -1.10 6.56 6.46
CA MET A 141 -0.30 5.40 6.87
C MET A 141 0.50 5.64 8.15
N ASP A 142 0.29 6.78 8.81
CA ASP A 142 0.81 7.00 10.15
C ASP A 142 0.00 6.24 11.20
N ILE A 143 0.70 5.56 12.12
CA ILE A 143 0.05 4.82 13.22
C ILE A 143 -0.75 5.80 14.08
N GLN A 144 -2.07 5.74 13.96
CA GLN A 144 -2.95 6.58 14.74
C GLN A 144 -3.10 6.03 16.15
N ARG A 145 -2.76 6.84 17.16
CA ARG A 145 -3.00 6.50 18.55
C ARG A 145 -4.51 6.43 18.79
N LEU A 146 -5.05 5.22 18.82
CA LEU A 146 -6.43 4.97 19.25
C LEU A 146 -6.57 5.42 20.71
N ASP A 147 -7.22 6.55 20.91
CA ASP A 147 -7.35 7.18 22.22
C ASP A 147 -8.24 6.29 23.11
N LYS A 148 -7.63 5.61 24.09
CA LYS A 148 -8.29 4.60 24.96
C LYS A 148 -9.53 5.13 25.70
N ARG A 149 -9.69 6.45 25.80
CA ARG A 149 -10.86 7.10 26.40
C ARG A 149 -12.13 6.99 25.54
N GLN A 150 -12.02 6.94 24.22
CA GLN A 150 -13.20 6.85 23.34
C GLN A 150 -13.74 5.41 23.20
N GLN A 151 -12.87 4.40 23.21
CA GLN A 151 -13.28 2.98 23.17
C GLN A 151 -14.12 2.56 24.39
N LYS A 152 -13.90 3.16 25.57
CA LYS A 152 -14.72 2.89 26.77
C LYS A 152 -16.14 3.48 26.67
N ALA A 153 -16.33 4.53 25.87
CA ALA A 153 -17.64 5.14 25.66
C ALA A 153 -18.48 4.39 24.60
N ALA A 154 -17.84 3.90 23.53
CA ALA A 154 -18.51 3.12 22.48
C ALA A 154 -18.95 1.71 22.93
N ARG A 155 -18.24 1.10 23.89
CA ARG A 155 -18.63 -0.18 24.52
C ARG A 155 -19.75 -0.07 25.57
N ARG A 156 -20.23 1.15 25.87
CA ARG A 156 -21.26 1.43 26.88
C ARG A 156 -22.58 1.96 26.29
N LYS A 157 -22.72 1.95 24.96
CA LYS A 157 -23.98 2.15 24.26
C LYS A 157 -24.36 0.88 23.53
#